data_AF-A0A8I2DYB3-F1
#
_entry.id   AF-A0A8I2DYB3-F1
#
_cell.length_a   1.000
_cell.length_b   1.000
_cell.length_c   1.000
_cell.angle_alpha   90.00
_cell.angle_beta   90.00
_cell.angle_gamma   90.00
#
_symmetry.space_group_name_H-M   'P 1'
#
loop_
_entity.id
_entity.type
_entity.pdbx_description
1 polymer ?
#
loop_
_entity_poly.entity_id
_entity_poly.type
_entity_poly.pdbx_seq_one_letter_code
_entity_poly.pdbx_strand_id
1 'polypeptide(L)'
;MSEPTGKQAVHTPDAPRPAGAYSQGVVAGGFLFTAGFGPQDPATGAVPEGVAAQTTQVLRNVAAVLAARGLSLRDVVKVTAHLQHLRRDFAAYDAAYRTFFEEPCPVRTTVGSDLMDILVEIDVVALLPGPDLPG
;
A
#
# COMPACT_ATOMS: atom_id res chain seq x y z
N MET A 1 9.50 12.48 -29.24
CA MET A 1 10.13 12.53 -27.90
C MET A 1 9.90 11.18 -27.27
N SER A 2 10.95 10.37 -27.06
CA SER A 2 10.79 9.09 -26.35
C SER A 2 10.25 9.38 -24.95
N GLU A 3 9.13 8.75 -24.60
CA GLU A 3 8.72 8.70 -23.20
C GLU A 3 9.87 8.12 -22.37
N PRO A 4 10.13 8.65 -21.17
CA PRO A 4 11.21 8.14 -20.34
C PRO A 4 10.86 6.70 -19.93
N THR A 5 11.46 5.73 -20.62
CA THR A 5 11.42 4.28 -20.35
C THR A 5 12.15 3.89 -19.05
N GLY A 6 12.39 4.85 -18.16
CA GLY A 6 13.14 4.68 -16.92
C GLY A 6 12.22 4.47 -15.71
N LYS A 7 12.71 3.70 -14.74
CA LYS A 7 12.06 3.59 -13.43
C LYS A 7 12.33 4.84 -12.60
N GLN A 8 11.33 5.35 -11.88
CA GLN A 8 11.47 6.50 -11.00
C GLN A 8 11.06 6.16 -9.57
N ALA A 9 11.96 6.36 -8.61
CA ALA A 9 11.61 6.16 -7.21
C ALA A 9 10.58 7.21 -6.73
N VAL A 10 9.76 6.81 -5.78
CA VAL A 10 8.85 7.68 -5.03
C VAL A 10 9.38 7.81 -3.62
N HIS A 11 9.39 9.04 -3.11
CA HIS A 11 9.80 9.37 -1.76
C HIS A 11 8.85 10.42 -1.17
N THR A 12 8.40 10.19 0.05
CA THR A 12 7.62 11.15 0.85
C THR A 12 8.03 11.06 2.33
N PRO A 13 8.08 12.18 3.06
CA PRO A 13 8.25 12.16 4.51
C PRO A 13 7.00 11.66 5.26
N ASP A 14 5.84 11.59 4.59
CA ASP A 14 4.54 11.27 5.19
C ASP A 14 4.25 9.77 5.24
N ALA A 15 5.25 8.92 4.95
CA ALA A 15 5.17 7.47 5.05
C ALA A 15 6.45 6.92 5.71
N PRO A 16 6.40 5.72 6.32
CA PRO A 16 7.57 5.10 6.94
C PRO A 16 8.77 5.08 6.01
N ARG A 17 9.94 5.39 6.57
CA ARG A 17 11.21 5.31 5.82
C ARG A 17 11.59 3.85 5.61
N PRO A 18 12.19 3.50 4.46
CA PRO A 18 12.71 2.16 4.25
C PRO A 18 13.69 1.75 5.35
N ALA A 19 13.46 0.57 5.95
CA ALA A 19 14.35 -0.03 6.95
C ALA A 19 15.50 -0.84 6.31
N GLY A 20 15.56 -0.89 4.97
CA GLY A 20 16.56 -1.66 4.22
C GLY A 20 16.74 -1.13 2.79
N ALA A 21 17.36 -1.95 1.93
CA ALA A 21 17.73 -1.57 0.56
C ALA A 21 16.54 -1.63 -0.42
N TYR A 22 15.51 -0.81 -0.20
CA TYR A 22 14.34 -0.69 -1.07
C TYR A 22 13.78 0.74 -1.11
N SER A 23 12.93 1.05 -2.09
CA SER A 23 12.23 2.34 -2.21
C SER A 23 10.80 2.23 -1.67
N GLN A 24 10.21 3.33 -1.19
CA GLN A 24 8.79 3.36 -0.80
C GLN A 24 7.86 2.97 -1.96
N GLY A 25 8.21 3.41 -3.17
CA GLY A 25 7.60 2.93 -4.40
C GLY A 25 8.44 3.26 -5.62
N VAL A 26 8.08 2.67 -6.76
CA VAL A 26 8.72 2.90 -8.05
C VAL A 26 7.65 3.02 -9.13
N VAL A 27 7.71 4.09 -9.90
CA VAL A 27 6.94 4.25 -11.14
C VAL A 27 7.71 3.57 -12.27
N ALA A 28 7.06 2.63 -12.97
CA ALA A 28 7.57 1.99 -14.17
C ALA A 28 6.42 1.46 -15.05
N GLY A 29 6.51 1.69 -16.36
CA GLY A 29 5.57 1.10 -17.33
C GLY A 29 4.10 1.48 -17.13
N GLY A 30 3.82 2.71 -16.71
CA GLY A 30 2.45 3.18 -16.45
C GLY A 30 1.86 2.77 -15.10
N PHE A 31 2.64 2.13 -14.23
CA PHE A 31 2.22 1.73 -12.89
C PHE A 31 3.13 2.29 -11.81
N LEU A 32 2.57 2.46 -10.62
CA LEU A 32 3.29 2.66 -9.38
C LEU A 32 3.24 1.36 -8.57
N PHE A 33 4.40 0.78 -8.32
CA PHE A 33 4.58 -0.37 -7.43
C PHE A 33 5.06 0.14 -6.08
N THR A 34 4.38 -0.21 -4.99
CA THR A 34 4.85 0.13 -3.64
C THR A 34 5.69 -0.99 -3.03
N ALA A 35 6.51 -0.66 -2.04
CA ALA A 35 6.96 -1.66 -1.07
C ALA A 35 5.78 -2.16 -0.21
N GLY A 36 6.04 -3.22 0.56
CA GLY A 36 5.17 -3.58 1.69
C GLY A 36 5.25 -2.50 2.76
N PHE A 37 4.10 -2.00 3.19
CA PHE A 37 3.99 -1.04 4.28
C PHE A 37 3.46 -1.71 5.55
N GLY A 38 4.16 -1.46 6.65
CA GLY A 38 3.71 -1.76 7.99
C GLY A 38 2.90 -0.62 8.63
N PRO A 39 2.40 -0.83 9.85
CA PRO A 39 1.49 0.07 10.56
C PRO A 39 2.21 1.16 11.36
N GLN A 40 3.49 1.40 11.12
CA GLN A 40 4.25 2.42 11.85
C GLN A 40 3.73 3.81 11.47
N ASP A 41 3.47 4.64 12.48
CA ASP A 41 3.23 6.06 12.28
C ASP A 41 4.52 6.73 11.75
N PRO A 42 4.47 7.47 10.63
CA PRO A 42 5.68 8.02 9.99
C PRO A 42 6.37 9.11 10.81
N ALA A 43 5.65 9.78 11.72
CA ALA A 43 6.19 10.86 12.55
C ALA A 43 6.80 10.35 13.86
N THR A 44 6.18 9.34 14.47
CA THR A 44 6.51 8.85 15.82
C THR A 44 7.12 7.46 15.84
N GLY A 45 6.95 6.67 14.77
CA GLY A 45 7.30 5.25 14.73
C GLY A 45 6.37 4.35 15.55
N ALA A 46 5.32 4.90 16.17
CA ALA A 46 4.40 4.13 17.00
C ALA A 46 3.60 3.12 16.15
N VAL A 47 3.34 1.94 16.72
CA VAL A 47 2.48 0.92 16.12
C VAL A 47 1.19 0.83 16.94
N PRO A 48 0.01 1.06 16.35
CA PRO A 48 -1.25 0.96 17.08
C PRO A 48 -1.55 -0.49 17.47
N GLU A 49 -2.31 -0.67 18.56
CA GLU A 49 -2.75 -2.00 19.00
C GLU A 49 -3.91 -2.53 18.14
N GLY A 50 -3.84 -3.83 17.83
CA GLY A 50 -4.90 -4.57 17.15
C GLY A 50 -4.90 -4.42 15.62
N VAL A 51 -5.29 -5.49 14.93
CA VAL A 51 -5.16 -5.58 13.46
C VAL A 51 -5.99 -4.52 12.71
N ALA A 52 -7.15 -4.13 13.22
CA ALA A 52 -7.99 -3.13 12.57
C ALA A 52 -7.32 -1.73 12.56
N ALA A 53 -6.74 -1.32 13.69
CA ALA A 53 -6.04 -0.05 13.80
C ALA A 53 -4.74 -0.07 12.99
N GLN A 54 -4.02 -1.20 12.99
CA GLN A 54 -2.85 -1.39 12.14
C GLN A 54 -3.20 -1.35 10.66
N THR A 55 -4.28 -1.99 10.22
CA THR A 55 -4.75 -1.97 8.82
C THR A 55 -5.06 -0.54 8.38
N THR A 56 -5.73 0.22 9.25
CA THR A 56 -6.03 1.64 9.01
C THR A 56 -4.74 2.45 8.82
N GLN A 57 -3.74 2.23 9.68
CA GLN A 57 -2.46 2.95 9.58
C GLN A 57 -1.65 2.53 8.35
N VAL A 58 -1.61 1.24 8.01
CA VAL A 58 -0.97 0.75 6.78
C VAL A 58 -1.58 1.42 5.54
N LEU A 59 -2.91 1.47 5.44
CA LEU A 59 -3.58 2.06 4.28
C LEU A 59 -3.38 3.59 4.20
N ARG A 60 -3.21 4.28 5.34
CA ARG A 60 -2.77 5.69 5.36
C ARG A 60 -1.34 5.86 4.85
N ASN A 61 -0.43 4.98 5.28
CA ASN A 61 0.96 4.98 4.81
C ASN A 61 1.04 4.74 3.30
N VAL A 62 0.27 3.78 2.79
CA VAL A 62 0.11 3.54 1.34
C VAL A 62 -0.43 4.79 0.63
N ALA A 63 -1.52 5.38 1.14
CA ALA A 63 -2.14 6.56 0.54
C ALA A 63 -1.16 7.75 0.46
N ALA A 64 -0.31 7.95 1.47
CA ALA A 64 0.71 9.01 1.45
C ALA A 64 1.73 8.83 0.30
N VAL A 65 2.14 7.59 0.01
CA VAL A 65 3.06 7.28 -1.10
C VAL A 65 2.39 7.47 -2.46
N LEU A 66 1.12 7.07 -2.58
CA LEU A 66 0.32 7.33 -3.79
C LEU A 66 0.18 8.84 -4.03
N ALA A 67 -0.13 9.61 -2.98
CA ALA A 67 -0.32 11.06 -3.06
C ALA A 67 0.94 11.81 -3.51
N ALA A 68 2.14 11.29 -3.20
CA ALA A 68 3.41 11.84 -3.70
C ALA A 68 3.55 11.79 -5.24
N ARG A 69 2.67 11.05 -5.93
CA ARG A 69 2.53 11.01 -7.38
C ARG A 69 1.15 11.49 -7.88
N GLY A 70 0.39 12.17 -7.03
CA GLY A 70 -0.96 12.65 -7.37
C GLY A 70 -1.99 11.54 -7.50
N LEU A 71 -1.71 10.35 -6.97
CA LEU A 71 -2.61 9.20 -6.97
C LEU A 71 -3.34 9.07 -5.63
N SER A 72 -4.37 8.25 -5.63
CA SER A 72 -5.22 7.91 -4.50
C SER A 72 -5.46 6.40 -4.44
N LEU A 73 -6.14 5.92 -3.39
CA LEU A 73 -6.52 4.51 -3.28
C LEU A 73 -7.49 4.06 -4.40
N ARG A 74 -8.15 4.99 -5.10
CA ARG A 74 -9.01 4.69 -6.27
C ARG A 74 -8.21 4.23 -7.48
N ASP A 75 -6.92 4.59 -7.54
CA ASP A 75 -6.02 4.23 -8.63
C ASP A 75 -5.37 2.86 -8.42
N VAL A 76 -5.58 2.24 -7.26
CA VAL A 76 -5.05 0.92 -6.91
C VAL A 76 -5.80 -0.16 -7.69
N VAL A 77 -5.04 -1.00 -8.39
CA VAL A 77 -5.58 -2.12 -9.18
C VAL A 77 -5.32 -3.48 -8.53
N LYS A 78 -4.27 -3.58 -7.70
CA LYS A 78 -3.88 -4.81 -7.00
C LYS A 78 -3.48 -4.48 -5.56
N VAL A 79 -3.93 -5.32 -4.64
CA VAL A 79 -3.48 -5.34 -3.24
C VAL A 79 -2.94 -6.73 -2.90
N THR A 80 -1.81 -6.77 -2.21
CA THR A 80 -1.29 -7.97 -1.55
C THR A 80 -1.20 -7.69 -0.06
N ALA A 81 -1.86 -8.49 0.76
CA ALA A 81 -1.89 -8.33 2.20
C ALA A 81 -1.36 -9.57 2.92
N HIS A 82 -0.46 -9.35 3.85
CA HIS A 82 0.08 -10.39 4.73
C HIS A 82 -0.42 -10.14 6.15
N LEU A 83 -0.94 -11.17 6.81
CA LEU A 83 -1.39 -11.11 8.21
C LEU A 83 -0.55 -12.04 9.08
N GLN A 84 -0.09 -11.57 10.25
CA GLN A 84 0.65 -12.41 11.20
C GLN A 84 -0.17 -13.64 11.63
N HIS A 85 -1.47 -13.42 11.88
CA HIS A 85 -2.38 -14.46 12.34
C HIS A 85 -3.64 -14.50 11.46
N LEU A 86 -3.48 -14.90 10.20
CA LEU A 86 -4.55 -14.92 9.18
C LEU A 86 -5.92 -15.40 9.71
N ARG A 87 -5.98 -16.60 10.34
CA ARG A 87 -7.26 -17.16 10.81
C ARG A 87 -7.92 -16.35 11.93
N ARG A 88 -7.13 -15.70 12.78
CA ARG A 88 -7.61 -14.89 13.90
C ARG A 88 -8.08 -13.51 13.42
N ASP A 89 -7.32 -12.91 12.51
CA ASP A 89 -7.37 -11.48 12.25
C ASP A 89 -8.11 -11.09 10.97
N PHE A 90 -8.37 -12.03 10.05
CA PHE A 90 -8.94 -11.75 8.73
C PHE A 90 -10.24 -10.93 8.78
N ALA A 91 -11.18 -11.27 9.67
CA ALA A 91 -12.46 -10.58 9.73
C ALA A 91 -12.32 -9.10 10.15
N ALA A 92 -11.47 -8.82 11.14
CA ALA A 92 -11.22 -7.45 11.61
C ALA A 92 -10.38 -6.66 10.60
N TYR A 93 -9.42 -7.29 9.95
CA TYR A 93 -8.68 -6.74 8.80
C TYR A 93 -9.65 -6.36 7.67
N ASP A 94 -10.53 -7.27 7.25
CA ASP A 94 -11.41 -7.06 6.09
C ASP A 94 -12.41 -5.93 6.34
N ALA A 95 -12.95 -5.85 7.57
CA ALA A 95 -13.85 -4.77 7.97
C ALA A 95 -13.16 -3.40 7.91
N ALA A 96 -11.93 -3.28 8.41
CA ALA A 96 -11.15 -2.05 8.33
C ALA A 96 -10.72 -1.73 6.89
N TYR A 97 -10.31 -2.73 6.12
CA TYR A 97 -9.88 -2.59 4.74
C TYR A 97 -11.00 -2.05 3.83
N ARG A 98 -12.22 -2.59 3.97
CA ARG A 98 -13.37 -2.22 3.14
C ARG A 98 -13.78 -0.75 3.27
N THR A 99 -13.39 -0.04 4.34
CA THR A 99 -13.72 1.39 4.48
C THR A 99 -12.87 2.29 3.58
N PHE A 100 -11.83 1.76 2.95
CA PHE A 100 -10.87 2.52 2.13
C PHE A 100 -11.05 2.33 0.62
N PHE A 101 -11.83 1.33 0.19
CA PHE A 101 -12.01 0.99 -1.22
C PHE A 101 -13.49 0.98 -1.59
N GLU A 102 -13.79 1.61 -2.72
CA GLU A 102 -15.12 1.62 -3.35
C GLU A 102 -15.13 0.69 -4.57
N GLU A 103 -16.31 0.30 -5.05
CA GLU A 103 -16.42 -0.49 -6.28
C GLU A 103 -16.08 0.35 -7.54
N PRO A 104 -15.36 -0.22 -8.53
CA PRO A 104 -14.76 -1.55 -8.52
C PRO A 104 -13.53 -1.63 -7.61
N CYS A 105 -13.54 -2.58 -6.67
CA CYS A 105 -12.42 -2.79 -5.76
C CYS A 105 -11.19 -3.36 -6.51
N PRO A 106 -9.96 -3.08 -6.05
CA PRO A 106 -8.77 -3.75 -6.57
C PRO A 106 -8.86 -5.27 -6.39
N VAL A 107 -8.20 -6.01 -7.27
CA VAL A 107 -8.02 -7.45 -7.02
C VAL A 107 -7.12 -7.63 -5.79
N ARG A 108 -7.44 -8.61 -4.95
CA ARG A 108 -6.76 -8.78 -3.65
C ARG A 108 -6.28 -10.19 -3.43
N THR A 109 -5.06 -10.31 -2.91
CA THR A 109 -4.51 -11.56 -2.35
C THR A 109 -4.25 -11.34 -0.86
N THR A 110 -4.72 -12.25 0.00
CA THR A 110 -4.47 -12.18 1.45
C THR A 110 -3.94 -13.52 1.96
N VAL A 111 -2.79 -13.51 2.61
CA VAL A 111 -2.11 -14.71 3.12
C VAL A 111 -1.57 -14.51 4.54
N GLY A 112 -1.14 -15.60 5.19
CA GLY A 112 -0.45 -15.55 6.48
C GLY A 112 1.07 -15.51 6.29
N SER A 113 1.80 -14.75 7.11
CA SER A 113 3.27 -14.67 7.09
C SER A 113 3.83 -14.27 8.45
N ASP A 114 5.15 -14.42 8.65
CA ASP A 114 5.84 -13.86 9.82
C ASP A 114 6.32 -12.44 9.51
N LEU A 115 5.92 -11.47 10.32
CA LEU A 115 5.99 -10.04 10.07
C LEU A 115 6.79 -9.27 11.14
N MET A 116 7.56 -9.96 12.00
CA MET A 116 8.37 -9.30 13.04
C MET A 116 7.54 -8.37 13.94
N ASP A 117 6.55 -8.96 14.61
CA ASP A 117 5.69 -8.35 15.66
C ASP A 117 4.59 -7.36 15.19
N ILE A 118 4.52 -7.01 13.90
CA ILE A 118 3.33 -6.33 13.36
C ILE A 118 2.28 -7.35 12.91
N LEU A 119 1.01 -6.95 12.83
CA LEU A 119 -0.11 -7.83 12.52
C LEU A 119 -0.50 -7.83 11.05
N VAL A 120 -0.14 -6.78 10.30
CA VAL A 120 -0.49 -6.62 8.89
C VAL A 120 0.58 -5.83 8.14
N GLU A 121 0.90 -6.32 6.94
CA GLU A 121 1.72 -5.62 5.95
C GLU A 121 1.00 -5.65 4.60
N ILE A 122 1.02 -4.54 3.85
CA ILE A 122 0.33 -4.42 2.56
C ILE A 122 1.23 -3.76 1.51
N ASP A 123 1.34 -4.37 0.33
CA ASP A 123 1.79 -3.72 -0.90
C ASP A 123 0.62 -3.50 -1.87
N VAL A 124 0.80 -2.52 -2.76
CA VAL A 124 -0.17 -2.20 -3.81
C VAL A 124 0.51 -1.93 -5.15
N VAL A 125 -0.26 -2.16 -6.21
CA VAL A 125 0.03 -1.64 -7.55
C VAL A 125 -1.08 -0.66 -7.91
N ALA A 126 -0.70 0.55 -8.31
CA ALA A 126 -1.61 1.58 -8.78
C ALA A 126 -1.34 1.93 -10.24
N LEU A 127 -2.41 2.18 -10.99
CA LEU A 127 -2.35 2.66 -12.36
C LEU A 127 -2.07 4.16 -12.35
N LEU A 128 -1.10 4.62 -13.14
CA LEU A 128 -0.96 6.05 -13.38
C LEU A 128 -2.06 6.50 -14.35
N PRO A 129 -2.56 7.74 -14.24
CA PRO A 129 -3.45 8.30 -15.26
C PRO A 129 -2.72 8.28 -16.60
N GLY A 130 -3.11 7.36 -17.48
CA GLY A 130 -2.73 7.32 -18.87
C GLY A 130 -3.68 8.13 -19.74
N PRO A 131 -3.35 8.39 -21.02
CA PRO A 131 -4.38 8.80 -21.97
C PRO A 131 -5.45 7.72 -21.99
N ASP A 132 -6.72 8.12 -21.87
CA ASP A 132 -7.90 7.24 -21.72
C ASP A 132 -7.74 5.91 -22.46
N LEU A 133 -7.76 4.79 -21.73
CA LEU A 133 -7.89 3.48 -22.34
C LEU A 133 -9.30 3.40 -22.96
N PRO A 134 -9.44 3.16 -24.28
CA PRO A 134 -10.76 2.95 -24.86
C PRO A 134 -11.39 1.72 -24.21
N GLY A 135 -12.58 1.93 -23.63
CA GLY A 135 -13.40 0.88 -23.01
C GLY A 135 -13.95 -0.13 -24.00
#